data_AF-A0AB37MLS2-F1
#
_entry.id   AF-A0AB37MLS2-F1
#
_cell.length_a   1.000
_cell.length_b   1.000
_cell.length_c   1.000
_cell.angle_alpha   90.00
_cell.angle_beta   90.00
_cell.angle_gamma   90.00
#
_symmetry.space_group_name_H-M   'P 1'
#
loop_
_entity.id
_entity.type
_entity.pdbx_description
1 polymer ?
#
loop_
_entity_poly.entity_id
_entity_poly.type
_entity_poly.pdbx_seq_one_letter_code
_entity_poly.pdbx_strand_id
1 'polypeptide(L)'
;MAEKQDIAMNEFPINNVADYLYTEKGNNQQKVTPTDLVKSCGFFRLDKTITPGETYELPYNSGLIMVQNASSVHQKAIAVVYGSNTGNIIVPQGAINFFSEVENKFCIMNAGENTKYVVKSTYASNQHIILTFIL
;
A
#
# COMPACT_ATOMS: atom_id res chain seq x y z
N MET A 1 -12.50 -42.51 -6.91
CA MET A 1 -12.18 -41.08 -6.68
C MET A 1 -11.23 -40.70 -7.79
N ALA A 2 -11.60 -39.77 -8.68
CA ALA A 2 -10.69 -39.32 -9.73
C ALA A 2 -9.63 -38.42 -9.09
N GLU A 3 -8.35 -38.75 -9.28
CA GLU A 3 -7.25 -37.84 -8.97
C GLU A 3 -7.47 -36.55 -9.76
N LYS A 4 -7.44 -35.42 -9.06
CA LYS A 4 -7.38 -34.11 -9.72
C LYS A 4 -6.06 -34.09 -10.48
N GLN A 5 -6.12 -34.18 -11.79
CA GLN A 5 -4.93 -34.15 -12.63
C GLN A 5 -4.47 -32.71 -12.74
N ASP A 6 -3.29 -32.42 -12.20
CA ASP A 6 -2.66 -31.11 -12.31
C ASP A 6 -2.26 -30.84 -13.76
N ILE A 7 -2.37 -29.58 -14.20
CA ILE A 7 -1.97 -29.16 -15.54
C ILE A 7 -0.45 -29.28 -15.64
N ALA A 8 0.05 -29.93 -16.69
CA ALA A 8 1.48 -30.09 -16.87
C ALA A 8 2.12 -28.72 -17.16
N MET A 9 3.29 -28.45 -16.55
CA MET A 9 3.96 -27.14 -16.60
C MET A 9 4.20 -26.63 -18.04
N ASN A 10 4.37 -27.54 -18.99
CA ASN A 10 4.56 -27.27 -20.42
C ASN A 10 3.27 -26.86 -21.17
N GLU A 11 2.09 -26.98 -20.55
CA GLU A 11 0.81 -26.59 -21.12
C GLU A 11 0.39 -25.16 -20.73
N PHE A 12 1.20 -24.47 -19.91
CA PHE A 12 0.93 -23.09 -19.52
C PHE A 12 1.22 -22.13 -20.69
N PRO A 13 0.27 -21.25 -21.06
CA PRO A 13 0.52 -20.22 -22.06
C PRO A 13 1.58 -19.23 -21.53
N ILE A 14 2.62 -19.00 -22.33
CA ILE A 14 3.73 -18.10 -21.99
C ILE A 14 3.28 -16.66 -22.26
N ASN A 15 2.80 -15.99 -21.21
CA ASN A 15 2.36 -14.60 -21.26
C ASN A 15 3.30 -13.77 -20.37
N ASN A 16 3.72 -12.58 -20.81
CA ASN A 16 4.63 -11.72 -20.03
C ASN A 16 4.03 -11.14 -18.74
N VAL A 17 2.73 -11.33 -18.50
CA VAL A 17 2.04 -10.95 -17.25
C VAL A 17 1.04 -12.06 -16.93
N ALA A 18 1.22 -12.74 -15.79
CA ALA A 18 0.29 -13.74 -15.30
C ALA A 18 -0.83 -13.06 -14.50
N ASP A 19 -2.10 -13.32 -14.85
CA ASP A 19 -3.27 -12.85 -14.07
C ASP A 19 -3.27 -13.42 -12.65
N TYR A 20 -2.72 -14.64 -12.51
CA TYR A 20 -2.59 -15.36 -11.25
C TYR A 20 -1.42 -16.33 -11.31
N LEU A 21 -0.83 -16.59 -10.15
CA LEU A 21 0.15 -17.62 -9.91
C LEU A 21 -0.58 -18.84 -9.32
N TYR A 22 -0.19 -20.03 -9.73
CA TYR A 22 -0.60 -21.25 -9.03
C TYR A 22 0.36 -21.51 -7.88
N THR A 23 -0.19 -21.78 -6.70
CA THR A 23 0.60 -22.15 -5.51
C THR A 23 0.07 -23.46 -4.95
N GLU A 24 0.97 -24.31 -4.46
CA GLU A 24 0.60 -25.47 -3.66
C GLU A 24 0.41 -25.06 -2.19
N LYS A 25 -0.71 -25.49 -1.60
CA LYS A 25 -0.99 -25.34 -0.16
C LYS A 25 -1.39 -26.70 0.39
N GLY A 26 -0.40 -27.43 0.91
CA GLY A 26 -0.57 -28.86 1.19
C GLY A 26 -0.75 -29.65 -0.12
N ASN A 27 -1.69 -30.60 -0.15
CA ASN A 27 -2.00 -31.42 -1.35
C ASN A 27 -3.03 -30.76 -2.30
N ASN A 28 -3.19 -29.44 -2.25
CA ASN A 28 -4.15 -28.70 -3.08
C ASN A 28 -3.46 -27.56 -3.83
N GLN A 29 -3.90 -27.33 -5.07
CA GLN A 29 -3.54 -26.15 -5.84
C GLN A 29 -4.54 -25.00 -5.59
N GLN A 30 -4.04 -23.77 -5.46
CA GLN A 30 -4.84 -22.56 -5.41
C GLN A 30 -4.29 -21.50 -6.36
N LYS A 31 -5.17 -20.63 -6.86
CA LYS A 31 -4.81 -19.45 -7.63
C LYS A 31 -4.60 -18.27 -6.68
N VAL A 32 -3.51 -17.55 -6.83
CA VAL A 32 -3.20 -16.34 -6.05
C VAL A 32 -2.85 -15.23 -7.03
N THR A 33 -3.45 -14.05 -6.88
CA THR A 33 -3.06 -12.91 -7.72
C THR A 33 -1.68 -12.41 -7.32
N PRO A 34 -0.86 -11.89 -8.24
CA PRO A 34 0.42 -11.27 -7.87
C PRO A 34 0.27 -10.20 -6.78
N THR A 35 -0.84 -9.44 -6.81
CA THR A 35 -1.17 -8.43 -5.79
C THR A 35 -1.34 -9.03 -4.40
N ASP A 36 -2.05 -10.16 -4.28
CA ASP A 36 -2.27 -10.81 -2.98
C ASP A 36 -0.98 -11.42 -2.44
N LEU A 37 -0.11 -11.92 -3.33
CA LEU A 37 1.23 -12.37 -2.95
C LEU A 37 2.09 -11.22 -2.43
N VAL A 38 2.13 -10.08 -3.13
CA VAL A 38 2.89 -8.91 -2.69
C VAL A 38 2.39 -8.38 -1.34
N LYS A 39 1.07 -8.35 -1.13
CA LYS A 39 0.47 -7.99 0.16
C LYS A 39 0.84 -8.96 1.28
N SER A 40 0.91 -10.26 1.01
CA SER A 40 1.30 -11.26 2.01
C SER A 40 2.77 -11.14 2.40
N CYS A 41 3.61 -10.60 1.51
CA CYS A 41 4.99 -10.21 1.81
C CYS A 41 5.12 -8.88 2.58
N GLY A 42 4.01 -8.26 3.00
CA GLY A 42 4.04 -6.99 3.74
C GLY A 42 4.21 -5.75 2.85
N PHE A 43 4.09 -5.87 1.53
CA PHE A 43 4.21 -4.75 0.61
C PHE A 43 2.84 -4.25 0.14
N PHE A 44 2.65 -2.93 0.20
CA PHE A 44 1.46 -2.28 -0.31
C PHE A 44 1.83 -1.07 -1.16
N ARG A 45 1.19 -0.93 -2.33
CA ARG A 45 1.30 0.25 -3.19
C ARG A 45 -0.08 0.86 -3.39
N LEU A 46 -0.16 2.17 -3.21
CA LEU A 46 -1.31 2.99 -3.51
C LEU A 46 -0.95 3.99 -4.61
N ASP A 47 -1.82 4.08 -5.62
CA ASP A 47 -1.75 5.04 -6.71
C ASP A 47 -3.18 5.51 -6.97
N LYS A 48 -3.56 6.68 -6.44
CA LYS A 48 -4.96 7.10 -6.35
C LYS A 48 -5.10 8.61 -6.29
N THR A 49 -6.17 9.13 -6.90
CA THR A 49 -6.64 10.50 -6.65
C THR A 49 -7.53 10.52 -5.41
N ILE A 50 -7.18 11.35 -4.43
CA ILE A 50 -7.94 11.57 -3.20
C ILE A 50 -8.62 12.95 -3.30
N THR A 51 -9.93 12.97 -3.07
CA THR A 51 -10.75 14.19 -3.09
C THR A 51 -10.57 15.02 -1.80
N PRO A 52 -10.91 16.32 -1.80
CA PRO A 52 -10.81 17.17 -0.61
C PRO A 52 -11.49 16.55 0.62
N GLY A 53 -10.75 16.40 1.72
CA GLY A 53 -11.25 15.82 2.97
C GLY A 53 -11.40 14.29 2.97
N GLU A 54 -11.25 13.62 1.83
CA GLU A 54 -11.30 12.16 1.76
C GLU A 54 -10.15 11.54 2.57
N THR A 55 -10.50 10.46 3.26
CA THR A 55 -9.59 9.66 4.06
C THR A 55 -9.55 8.24 3.49
N TYR A 56 -8.35 7.71 3.28
CA TYR A 56 -8.12 6.36 2.79
C TYR A 56 -7.36 5.54 3.84
N GLU A 57 -7.92 4.42 4.27
CA GLU A 57 -7.29 3.51 5.23
C GLU A 57 -6.18 2.68 4.55
N LEU A 58 -5.00 2.66 5.17
CA LEU A 58 -3.85 1.86 4.76
C LEU A 58 -3.88 0.48 5.44
N PRO A 59 -3.21 -0.55 4.89
CA PRO A 59 -3.35 -1.91 5.42
C PRO A 59 -2.62 -2.17 6.74
N TYR A 60 -1.63 -1.34 7.11
CA TYR A 60 -0.74 -1.60 8.24
C TYR A 60 -0.81 -0.49 9.31
N ASN A 61 -0.45 -0.85 10.54
CA ASN A 61 -0.38 0.04 11.70
C ASN A 61 1.05 0.50 12.03
N SER A 62 2.07 -0.06 11.36
CA SER A 62 3.48 0.28 11.56
C SER A 62 4.29 -0.17 10.33
N GLY A 63 5.52 0.33 10.19
CA GLY A 63 6.44 -0.07 9.12
C GLY A 63 7.17 1.12 8.46
N LEU A 64 7.66 0.93 7.24
CA LEU A 64 8.30 1.97 6.42
C LEU A 64 7.32 2.51 5.36
N ILE A 65 7.09 3.81 5.36
CA ILE A 65 6.18 4.47 4.42
C ILE A 65 6.90 5.51 3.57
N MET A 66 6.65 5.46 2.26
CA MET A 66 7.16 6.39 1.26
C MET A 66 5.99 7.01 0.53
N VAL A 67 5.90 8.34 0.50
CA VAL A 67 4.72 9.06 0.00
C VAL A 67 5.11 10.21 -0.91
N GLN A 68 4.34 10.41 -1.97
CA GLN A 68 4.51 11.51 -2.89
C GLN A 68 3.14 12.13 -3.21
N ASN A 69 3.06 13.47 -3.14
CA ASN A 69 1.99 14.19 -3.82
C ASN A 69 2.38 14.36 -5.30
N ALA A 70 1.92 13.45 -6.15
CA ALA A 70 2.24 13.43 -7.57
C ALA A 70 1.58 14.56 -8.37
N SER A 71 0.62 15.30 -7.78
CA SER A 71 0.03 16.49 -8.41
C SER A 71 0.91 17.74 -8.33
N SER A 72 1.86 17.81 -7.40
CA SER A 72 2.63 19.03 -7.16
C SER A 72 4.13 18.81 -6.99
N VAL A 73 4.59 17.62 -6.61
CA VAL A 73 5.99 17.37 -6.28
C VAL A 73 6.51 16.04 -6.82
N HIS A 74 7.78 16.06 -7.22
CA HIS A 74 8.50 14.88 -7.70
C HIS A 74 9.31 14.16 -6.59
N GLN A 75 9.48 14.80 -5.43
CA GLN A 75 10.19 14.25 -4.28
C GLN A 75 9.26 13.41 -3.39
N LYS A 76 9.83 12.40 -2.73
CA LYS A 76 9.11 11.55 -1.77
C LYS A 76 9.41 11.98 -0.34
N ALA A 77 8.39 11.97 0.50
CA ALA A 77 8.55 11.90 1.95
C ALA A 77 8.76 10.45 2.37
N ILE A 78 9.62 10.20 3.36
CA ILE A 78 9.91 8.86 3.87
C ILE A 78 9.90 8.89 5.41
N ALA A 79 9.18 7.97 6.04
CA ALA A 79 9.17 7.80 7.48
C ALA A 79 9.09 6.33 7.89
N VAL A 80 9.67 6.01 9.05
CA VAL A 80 9.31 4.80 9.80
C VAL A 80 8.19 5.19 10.75
N VAL A 81 7.09 4.44 10.72
CA VAL A 81 5.88 4.70 11.51
C VAL A 81 5.60 3.57 12.49
N TYR A 82 5.12 3.89 13.68
CA TYR A 82 4.88 2.97 14.78
C TYR A 82 3.38 2.91 15.14
N GLY A 83 2.95 1.81 15.77
CA GLY A 83 1.54 1.60 16.16
C GLY A 83 0.94 2.69 17.05
N SER A 84 1.77 3.54 17.67
CA SER A 84 1.37 4.62 18.57
C SER A 84 1.17 5.98 17.88
N ASN A 85 1.02 6.04 16.55
CA ASN A 85 0.98 7.29 15.78
C ASN A 85 2.26 8.15 15.94
N THR A 86 3.40 7.49 16.08
CA THR A 86 4.71 8.15 16.20
C THR A 86 5.69 7.50 15.24
N GLY A 87 6.91 8.03 15.16
CA GLY A 87 7.89 7.49 14.25
C GLY A 87 9.07 8.41 14.03
N ASN A 88 9.88 8.05 13.04
CA ASN A 88 11.04 8.82 12.62
C ASN A 88 10.87 9.23 11.16
N ILE A 89 10.82 10.53 10.91
CA ILE A 89 10.80 11.08 9.56
C ILE A 89 12.24 11.08 9.04
N ILE A 90 12.50 10.26 8.02
CA ILE A 90 13.83 10.12 7.41
C ILE A 90 14.03 11.21 6.35
N VAL A 91 13.03 11.40 5.50
CA VAL A 91 13.03 12.43 4.45
C VAL A 91 11.75 13.24 4.58
N PRO A 92 11.82 14.49 5.09
CA PRO A 92 10.65 15.36 5.15
C PRO A 92 10.33 15.94 3.77
N GLN A 93 9.06 16.23 3.52
CA GLN A 93 8.62 16.89 2.30
C GLN A 93 7.42 17.78 2.63
N GLY A 94 7.42 19.04 2.16
CA GLY A 94 6.47 20.06 2.61
C GLY A 94 4.98 19.81 2.31
N ALA A 95 4.68 19.03 1.28
CA ALA A 95 3.32 18.66 0.85
C ALA A 95 2.74 17.47 1.63
N ILE A 96 3.56 16.81 2.45
CA ILE A 96 3.23 15.64 3.26
C ILE A 96 3.43 15.98 4.74
N ASN A 97 2.54 15.49 5.61
CA ASN A 97 2.69 15.56 7.05
C ASN A 97 2.48 14.17 7.65
N PHE A 98 3.26 13.84 8.68
CA PHE A 98 3.10 12.61 9.45
C PHE A 98 2.56 12.93 10.84
N PHE A 99 1.81 12.00 11.41
CA PHE A 99 1.38 11.94 12.82
C PHE A 99 0.33 12.97 13.25
N SER A 100 0.00 13.94 12.41
CA SER A 100 -1.07 14.89 12.69
C SER A 100 -1.74 15.40 11.41
N GLU A 101 -2.93 15.96 11.58
CA GLU A 101 -3.61 16.69 10.53
C GLU A 101 -3.06 18.12 10.44
N VAL A 102 -2.67 18.52 9.23
CA VAL A 102 -2.18 19.87 8.90
C VAL A 102 -2.84 20.30 7.60
N GLU A 103 -3.26 21.55 7.53
CA GLU A 103 -3.92 22.12 6.35
C GLU A 103 -3.00 22.07 5.10
N ASN A 104 -3.62 21.90 3.92
CA ASN A 104 -2.96 21.94 2.61
C ASN A 104 -1.83 20.89 2.45
N LYS A 105 -2.06 19.68 2.99
CA LYS A 105 -1.11 18.55 2.95
C LYS A 105 -1.81 17.20 2.80
N PHE A 106 -1.06 16.19 2.37
CA PHE A 106 -1.45 14.81 2.68
C PHE A 106 -0.99 14.48 4.10
N CYS A 107 -1.93 14.12 4.96
CA CYS A 107 -1.67 13.79 6.35
C CYS A 107 -1.71 12.28 6.53
N ILE A 108 -0.62 11.72 7.06
CA ILE A 108 -0.43 10.29 7.29
C ILE A 108 -0.39 10.06 8.79
N MET A 109 -1.48 9.53 9.32
CA MET A 109 -1.70 9.41 10.76
C MET A 109 -2.57 8.20 11.04
N ASN A 110 -2.59 7.69 12.27
CA ASN A 110 -3.60 6.72 12.68
C ASN A 110 -4.74 7.42 13.45
N ALA A 111 -5.86 6.73 13.67
CA ALA A 111 -7.02 7.27 14.39
C ALA A 111 -7.02 6.93 15.90
N GLY A 112 -5.97 6.27 16.40
CA GLY A 112 -5.87 5.76 17.78
C GLY A 112 -4.78 4.68 17.92
N GLU A 113 -4.39 4.33 19.15
CA GLU A 113 -3.31 3.38 19.40
C GLU A 113 -3.57 2.00 18.74
N ASN A 114 -2.54 1.46 18.08
CA ASN A 114 -2.56 0.22 17.30
C ASN A 114 -3.60 0.16 16.16
N THR A 115 -4.19 1.29 15.77
CA THR A 115 -5.03 1.38 14.58
C THR A 115 -4.18 1.49 13.32
N LYS A 116 -4.77 1.11 12.19
CA LYS A 116 -4.15 1.30 10.88
C LYS A 116 -3.92 2.77 10.60
N TYR A 117 -2.86 3.06 9.85
CA TYR A 117 -2.66 4.40 9.34
C TYR A 117 -3.71 4.73 8.27
N VAL A 118 -3.99 6.02 8.13
CA VAL A 118 -4.80 6.59 7.07
C VAL A 118 -4.00 7.64 6.32
N VAL A 119 -4.38 7.88 5.08
CA VAL A 119 -4.02 9.08 4.34
C VAL A 119 -5.24 9.96 4.24
N LYS A 120 -5.14 11.21 4.70
CA LYS A 120 -6.16 12.22 4.50
C LYS A 120 -5.63 13.35 3.62
N SER A 121 -6.42 13.79 2.64
CA SER A 121 -6.13 15.01 1.89
C SER A 121 -6.78 16.21 2.59
N THR A 122 -5.98 17.20 3.00
CA THR A 122 -6.49 18.48 3.52
C THR A 122 -6.40 19.61 2.49
N TYR A 123 -6.13 19.27 1.22
CA TYR A 123 -6.16 20.21 0.12
C TYR A 123 -7.59 20.58 -0.27
N ALA A 124 -7.78 21.81 -0.76
CA ALA A 124 -9.07 22.28 -1.28
C ALA A 124 -9.42 21.70 -2.68
N SER A 125 -8.49 21.01 -3.33
CA SER A 125 -8.67 20.39 -4.64
C SER A 125 -8.26 18.92 -4.63
N ASN A 126 -8.69 18.16 -5.64
CA ASN A 126 -8.27 16.78 -5.82
C ASN A 126 -6.75 16.68 -5.95
N GLN A 127 -6.14 15.72 -5.25
CA GLN A 127 -4.71 15.48 -5.30
C GLN A 127 -4.41 14.02 -5.59
N HIS A 128 -3.37 13.77 -6.38
CA HIS A 128 -2.90 12.45 -6.73
C HIS A 128 -1.78 12.01 -5.79
N ILE A 129 -1.98 10.89 -5.11
CA ILE A 129 -1.00 10.30 -4.20
C ILE A 129 -0.42 9.03 -4.79
N ILE A 130 0.90 8.89 -4.68
CA ILE A 130 1.61 7.64 -4.86
C ILE A 130 2.28 7.29 -3.55
N LEU A 131 1.96 6.13 -3.01
CA LEU A 131 2.44 5.67 -1.71
C LEU A 131 2.89 4.22 -1.77
N THR A 132 3.95 3.90 -1.03
CA THR A 132 4.40 2.54 -0.76
C THR A 132 4.52 2.37 0.74
N PHE A 133 3.97 1.27 1.26
CA PHE A 133 4.01 0.94 2.68
C PHE A 133 4.49 -0.50 2.83
N ILE A 134 5.54 -0.67 3.63
CA ILE A 134 6.20 -1.95 3.91
C ILE A 134 6.05 -2.21 5.40
N LEU A 135 5.47 -3.35 5.79
CA LEU A 135 5.35 -3.78 7.19
C LEU A 135 6.73 -4.01 7.82
#